data_AF-A0A0C2CL56-F1
#
_entry.id   AF-A0A0C2CL56-F1
#
_cell.length_a   1.000
_cell.length_b   1.000
_cell.length_c   1.000
_cell.angle_alpha   90.00
_cell.angle_beta   90.00
_cell.angle_gamma   90.00
#
_symmetry.space_group_name_H-M   'P 1'
#
loop_
_entity.id
_entity.type
_entity.pdbx_description
1 polymer ?
#
loop_
_entity_poly.entity_id
_entity_poly.type
_entity_poly.pdbx_seq_one_letter_code
_entity_poly.pdbx_strand_id
1 'polypeptide(L)'
;KTCKAFDVCYGDEDCPGGQCLGAFVGKCNCNACLDFWLCESDAACGGLKGACNKITKTCDCQAGFKAAGFPLFVDALRGLCNQKSCNKDNAVDECFGLPCHFGRCNC
;
A
#
# COMPACT_ATOMS: atom_id res chain seq x y z
N LYS A 1 -8.98 -16.79 -20.93
CA LYS A 1 -7.86 -15.95 -20.45
C LYS A 1 -6.67 -16.88 -20.21
N THR A 2 -5.45 -16.41 -20.44
CA THR A 2 -4.23 -17.23 -20.29
C THR A 2 -3.32 -16.56 -19.26
N CYS A 3 -2.73 -17.35 -18.36
CA CYS A 3 -1.74 -16.86 -17.41
C CYS A 3 -0.51 -16.32 -18.14
N LYS A 4 0.03 -15.19 -17.68
CA LYS A 4 1.26 -14.58 -18.18
C LYS A 4 2.29 -14.57 -17.06
N ALA A 5 3.38 -15.30 -17.25
CA ALA A 5 4.42 -15.41 -16.23
C ALA A 5 5.01 -14.04 -15.90
N PHE A 6 5.21 -13.77 -14.60
CA PHE A 6 5.75 -12.52 -14.05
C PHE A 6 4.90 -11.26 -14.26
N ASP A 7 3.68 -11.36 -14.78
CA ASP A 7 2.75 -10.23 -14.77
C ASP A 7 2.41 -9.84 -13.32
N VAL A 8 2.14 -8.54 -13.12
CA VAL A 8 1.72 -8.00 -11.82
C VAL A 8 0.34 -8.54 -11.49
N CYS A 9 0.17 -9.02 -10.26
CA CYS A 9 -1.10 -9.54 -9.78
C CYS A 9 -1.37 -9.06 -8.34
N TYR A 10 -2.64 -8.99 -7.98
CA TYR A 10 -3.13 -8.65 -6.64
C TYR A 10 -3.95 -9.80 -6.02
N GLY A 11 -4.11 -10.90 -6.76
CA GLY A 11 -4.68 -12.17 -6.33
C GLY A 11 -4.56 -13.23 -7.42
N ASP A 12 -4.88 -14.49 -7.11
CA ASP A 12 -4.77 -15.61 -8.05
C ASP A 12 -5.68 -15.46 -9.28
N GLU A 13 -6.77 -14.69 -9.16
CA GLU A 13 -7.69 -14.35 -10.24
C GLU A 13 -7.05 -13.54 -11.39
N ASP A 14 -5.96 -12.82 -11.09
CA ASP A 14 -5.16 -12.12 -12.10
C ASP A 14 -4.23 -13.09 -12.86
N CYS A 15 -4.07 -14.33 -12.39
CA CYS A 15 -3.21 -15.37 -12.96
C CYS A 15 -4.03 -16.61 -13.37
N PRO A 16 -4.83 -16.58 -14.46
CA PRO A 16 -5.75 -17.67 -14.79
C PRO A 16 -5.07 -19.01 -15.05
N GLY A 17 -5.20 -19.95 -14.12
CA GLY A 17 -4.54 -21.26 -14.17
C GLY A 17 -3.17 -21.31 -13.49
N GLY A 18 -2.78 -20.23 -12.80
CA GLY A 18 -1.56 -20.12 -12.00
C GLY A 18 -1.84 -19.53 -10.61
N GLN A 19 -0.81 -19.00 -9.97
CA GLN A 19 -0.88 -18.38 -8.65
C GLN A 19 -0.21 -17.00 -8.64
N CYS A 20 -0.70 -16.09 -7.80
CA CYS A 20 -0.07 -14.81 -7.56
C CYS A 20 0.90 -14.89 -6.38
N LEU A 21 2.20 -14.91 -6.66
CA LEU A 21 3.22 -15.07 -5.62
C LEU A 21 3.75 -13.72 -5.14
N GLY A 22 3.70 -13.47 -3.84
CA GLY A 22 4.26 -12.29 -3.18
C GLY A 22 3.94 -12.24 -1.69
N ALA A 23 4.68 -11.44 -0.93
CA ALA A 23 4.37 -11.21 0.47
C ALA A 23 3.14 -10.29 0.58
N PHE A 24 2.15 -10.71 1.36
CA PHE A 24 0.92 -9.94 1.63
C PHE A 24 0.17 -9.47 0.38
N VAL A 25 0.20 -10.25 -0.70
CA VAL A 25 -0.52 -9.94 -1.96
C VAL A 25 -1.96 -9.50 -1.68
N GLY A 26 -2.37 -8.41 -2.34
CA GLY A 26 -3.72 -7.89 -2.22
C GLY A 26 -4.00 -7.21 -0.88
N LYS A 27 -2.94 -6.77 -0.16
CA LYS A 27 -3.05 -6.07 1.12
C LYS A 27 -2.37 -4.70 1.11
N CYS A 28 -2.84 -3.76 1.92
CA CYS A 28 -2.27 -2.42 1.96
C CYS A 28 -0.82 -2.42 2.47
N ASN A 29 0.08 -1.76 1.72
CA ASN A 29 1.52 -1.70 2.02
C ASN A 29 1.88 -0.42 2.80
N CYS A 30 1.87 -0.50 4.12
CA CYS A 30 2.28 0.62 4.97
C CYS A 30 3.78 0.92 4.93
N ASN A 31 4.61 -0.03 4.51
CA ASN A 31 6.07 0.17 4.43
C ASN A 31 6.46 1.14 3.30
N ALA A 32 5.51 1.53 2.45
CA ALA A 32 5.74 2.53 1.43
C ALA A 32 5.88 3.96 1.99
N CYS A 33 5.34 4.24 3.18
CA CYS A 33 5.61 5.49 3.87
C CYS A 33 6.87 5.34 4.72
N LEU A 34 7.89 6.16 4.43
CA LEU A 34 9.15 6.17 5.15
C LEU A 34 9.26 7.49 5.91
N ASP A 35 9.26 7.43 7.24
CA ASP A 35 9.41 8.62 8.07
C ASP A 35 10.71 9.37 7.74
N PHE A 36 10.63 10.70 7.85
CA PHE A 36 11.73 11.64 7.60
C PHE A 36 12.23 11.70 6.14
N TRP A 37 11.64 10.93 5.22
CA TRP A 37 11.95 11.05 3.80
C TRP A 37 11.57 12.43 3.27
N LEU A 38 12.41 13.04 2.42
CA LEU A 38 12.14 14.37 1.86
C LEU A 38 10.88 14.33 0.97
N CYS A 39 10.00 15.30 1.16
CA CYS A 39 8.73 15.33 0.43
C CYS A 39 8.31 16.75 0.03
N GLU A 40 7.73 16.85 -1.17
CA GLU A 40 6.96 18.01 -1.61
C GLU A 40 5.45 17.74 -1.56
N SER A 41 5.05 16.46 -1.69
CA SER A 41 3.68 15.97 -1.67
C SER A 41 3.63 14.58 -1.04
N ASP A 42 2.42 14.11 -0.72
CA ASP A 42 2.20 12.77 -0.15
C ASP A 42 2.67 11.65 -1.09
N ALA A 43 2.77 11.91 -2.40
CA ALA A 43 3.31 10.96 -3.36
C ALA A 43 4.74 10.51 -3.01
N ALA A 44 5.55 11.40 -2.43
CA ALA A 44 6.90 11.07 -1.97
C ALA A 44 6.89 10.23 -0.66
N CYS A 45 5.78 10.21 0.08
CA CYS A 45 5.57 9.43 1.30
C CYS A 45 4.82 8.12 1.00
N GLY A 46 5.10 7.52 -0.16
CA GLY A 46 4.39 6.33 -0.63
C GLY A 46 2.93 6.57 -0.98
N GLY A 47 2.49 7.83 -1.09
CA GLY A 47 1.11 8.21 -1.39
C GLY A 47 0.20 8.34 -0.16
N LEU A 48 0.69 8.07 1.05
CA LEU A 48 -0.13 8.17 2.27
C LEU A 48 -0.65 9.60 2.47
N LYS A 49 -1.97 9.78 2.32
CA LYS A 49 -2.61 11.09 2.38
C LYS A 49 -2.38 11.75 3.76
N GLY A 50 -1.91 12.99 3.75
CA GLY A 50 -1.59 13.78 4.95
C GLY A 50 -0.23 13.47 5.58
N ALA A 51 0.60 12.62 4.97
CA ALA A 51 1.90 12.26 5.53
C ALA A 51 2.98 13.31 5.24
N CYS A 52 2.92 14.06 4.13
CA CYS A 52 3.98 15.02 3.82
C CYS A 52 3.86 16.30 4.66
N ASN A 53 4.72 16.45 5.67
CA ASN A 53 4.77 17.62 6.52
C ASN A 53 5.33 18.82 5.74
N LYS A 54 4.48 19.83 5.50
CA LYS A 54 4.84 21.01 4.70
C LYS A 54 5.82 21.97 5.39
N ILE A 55 5.99 21.86 6.71
CA ILE A 55 6.90 22.68 7.51
C ILE A 55 8.29 22.07 7.48
N THR A 56 8.43 20.80 7.88
CA THR A 56 9.73 20.12 7.92
C THR A 56 10.20 19.64 6.55
N LYS A 57 9.30 19.60 5.56
CA LYS A 57 9.53 19.05 4.20
C LYS A 57 9.92 17.58 4.23
N THR A 58 9.40 16.85 5.21
CA THR A 58 9.64 15.42 5.39
C THR A 58 8.34 14.65 5.62
N CYS A 59 8.35 13.36 5.34
CA CYS A 59 7.25 12.47 5.68
C CYS A 59 7.12 12.31 7.20
N ASP A 60 5.88 12.41 7.66
CA ASP A 60 5.37 12.09 8.99
C ASP A 60 4.27 11.03 8.79
N CYS A 61 4.67 9.77 8.78
CA CYS A 61 3.78 8.66 8.49
C CYS A 61 2.73 8.49 9.59
N GLN A 62 3.09 8.80 10.84
CA GLN A 62 2.16 8.81 11.97
C GLN A 62 1.03 9.84 11.76
N ALA A 63 1.34 11.03 11.25
CA ALA A 63 0.32 12.02 10.89
C ALA A 63 -0.61 11.50 9.78
N GLY A 64 -0.06 10.84 8.75
CA GLY A 64 -0.83 10.22 7.69
C GLY A 64 -1.78 9.12 8.20
N PHE A 65 -1.29 8.21 9.04
CA PHE A 65 -2.14 7.17 9.65
C PHE A 65 -3.22 7.75 10.55
N LYS A 66 -2.89 8.79 11.32
CA LYS A 66 -3.87 9.51 12.14
C LYS A 66 -4.95 10.16 11.28
N ALA A 67 -4.60 10.77 10.15
CA ALA A 67 -5.54 11.34 9.19
C ALA A 67 -6.44 10.26 8.55
N ALA A 68 -5.93 9.04 8.38
CA ALA A 68 -6.67 7.87 7.92
C ALA A 68 -7.57 7.22 9.00
N GLY A 69 -7.61 7.77 10.21
CA GLY A 69 -8.45 7.26 11.30
C GLY A 69 -7.77 6.21 12.20
N PHE A 70 -6.44 6.07 12.13
CA PHE A 70 -5.64 5.20 13.01
C PHE A 70 -4.82 6.07 13.98
N PRO A 71 -5.31 6.33 15.21
CA PRO A 71 -4.68 7.27 16.13
C PRO A 71 -3.23 6.91 16.50
N LEU A 72 -2.92 5.62 16.57
CA LEU A 72 -1.59 5.08 16.83
C LEU A 72 -1.16 4.15 15.70
N PHE A 73 0.14 4.06 15.42
CA PHE A 73 0.67 3.13 14.41
C PHE A 73 0.25 1.68 14.66
N VAL A 74 0.13 1.26 15.93
CA VAL A 74 -0.35 -0.09 16.27
C VAL A 74 -1.79 -0.37 15.81
N ASP A 75 -2.63 0.65 15.70
CA ASP A 75 -3.98 0.50 15.16
C ASP A 75 -3.93 0.24 13.65
N ALA A 76 -3.03 0.94 12.94
CA ALA A 76 -2.78 0.71 11.52
C ALA A 76 -2.20 -0.69 11.28
N LEU A 77 -1.29 -1.17 12.13
CA LEU A 77 -0.75 -2.54 12.04
C LEU A 77 -1.83 -3.62 12.20
N ARG A 78 -2.85 -3.36 13.02
CA ARG A 78 -3.94 -4.32 13.28
C ARG A 78 -5.07 -4.26 12.24
N GLY A 79 -5.31 -3.08 11.67
CA GLY A 79 -6.50 -2.84 10.83
C GLY A 79 -6.21 -2.51 9.36
N LEU A 80 -4.96 -2.19 9.00
CA LEU A 80 -4.59 -1.69 7.67
C LEU A 80 -3.39 -2.46 7.10
N CYS A 81 -2.24 -2.31 7.72
CA CYS A 81 -0.94 -2.73 7.20
C CYS A 81 -0.87 -4.25 7.08
N ASN A 82 -0.75 -4.75 5.84
CA ASN A 82 -0.74 -6.18 5.54
C ASN A 82 -2.04 -6.93 5.94
N GLN A 83 -3.10 -6.21 6.33
CA GLN A 83 -4.37 -6.77 6.80
C GLN A 83 -5.54 -6.44 5.87
N LYS A 84 -5.70 -5.15 5.55
CA LYS A 84 -6.82 -4.66 4.76
C LYS A 84 -6.65 -5.04 3.30
N SER A 85 -7.68 -5.64 2.72
CA SER A 85 -7.68 -6.08 1.32
C SER A 85 -7.73 -4.89 0.36
N CYS A 86 -7.02 -5.01 -0.74
CA CYS A 86 -6.98 -4.05 -1.85
C CYS A 86 -6.60 -4.75 -3.15
N ASN A 87 -6.72 -4.02 -4.25
CA ASN A 87 -6.22 -4.38 -5.57
C ASN A 87 -5.80 -3.10 -6.33
N LYS A 88 -5.46 -3.23 -7.61
CA LYS A 88 -5.06 -2.09 -8.45
C LYS A 88 -6.10 -0.98 -8.54
N ASP A 89 -7.39 -1.33 -8.45
CA ASP A 89 -8.49 -0.42 -8.77
C ASP A 89 -8.95 0.37 -7.54
N ASN A 90 -8.79 -0.20 -6.34
CA ASN A 90 -9.27 0.42 -5.09
C ASN A 90 -8.17 0.82 -4.10
N ALA A 91 -6.89 0.58 -4.40
CA ALA A 91 -5.78 0.88 -3.48
C ALA A 91 -5.79 2.32 -2.95
N VAL A 92 -6.09 3.30 -3.80
CA VAL A 92 -6.09 4.72 -3.44
C VAL A 92 -7.10 5.03 -2.32
N ASP A 93 -8.23 4.34 -2.31
CA ASP A 93 -9.31 4.55 -1.34
C ASP A 93 -9.16 3.62 -0.14
N GLU A 94 -8.94 2.32 -0.40
CA GLU A 94 -8.82 1.33 0.68
C GLU A 94 -7.56 1.50 1.53
N CYS A 95 -6.46 1.94 0.90
CA CYS A 95 -5.17 2.11 1.54
C CYS A 95 -4.80 3.58 1.80
N PHE A 96 -5.77 4.49 1.70
CA PHE A 96 -5.56 5.92 1.99
C PHE A 96 -4.41 6.54 1.18
N GLY A 97 -4.28 6.10 -0.07
CA GLY A 97 -3.26 6.52 -1.02
C GLY A 97 -1.99 5.66 -1.02
N LEU A 98 -1.76 4.83 0.00
CA LEU A 98 -0.67 3.84 -0.03
C LEU A 98 -0.86 2.80 -1.15
N PRO A 99 0.23 2.20 -1.66
CA PRO A 99 0.11 1.13 -2.63
C PRO A 99 -0.47 -0.15 -2.01
N CYS A 100 -1.08 -0.95 -2.88
CA CYS A 100 -1.42 -2.33 -2.55
C CYS A 100 -0.20 -3.23 -2.82
N HIS A 101 0.08 -4.19 -1.95
CA HIS A 101 1.06 -5.23 -2.20
C HIS A 101 0.68 -6.03 -3.44
N PHE A 102 1.60 -6.07 -4.40
CA PHE A 102 1.47 -6.87 -5.60
C PHE A 102 2.41 -8.07 -5.56
N GLY A 103 2.01 -9.11 -6.26
CA GLY A 103 2.83 -10.29 -6.54
C GLY A 103 3.19 -10.38 -8.01
N ARG A 104 3.71 -11.55 -8.37
CA ARG A 104 4.03 -11.94 -9.74
C ARG A 104 3.34 -13.26 -10.07
N CYS A 105 2.71 -13.33 -11.23
CA CYS A 105 2.06 -14.57 -11.66
C CYS A 105 3.08 -15.68 -11.89
N ASN A 106 2.82 -16.83 -11.27
CA ASN A 106 3.48 -18.10 -11.52
C ASN A 106 2.52 -19.01 -12.29
N CYS A 107 2.87 -19.25 -13.56
CA CYS A 107 2.20 -20.17 -14.47
C CYS A 107 3.13 -21.38 -14.67
#